data_AF-A0A0R0LL32-F1
#
_entry.id   AF-A0A0R0LL32-F1
#
_cell.length_a   1.000
_cell.length_b   1.000
_cell.length_c   1.000
_cell.angle_alpha   90.00
_cell.angle_beta   90.00
_cell.angle_gamma   90.00
#
_symmetry.space_group_name_H-M   'P 1'
#
loop_
_entity.id
_entity.type
_entity.pdbx_description
1 polymer ?
#
loop_
_entity_poly.entity_id
_entity_poly.type
_entity_poly.pdbx_seq_one_letter_code
_entity_poly.pdbx_strand_id
1 'polypeptide(L)' 'MANPVNAKKLLLSKWTSVHPYNKEKHHLVVKVIYNKDLPTIPQTIIMEAIINHRQWTMDWQELIDSDRWQPGWQ' A
#
# COMPACT_ATOMS: atom_id res chain seq x y z
N MET A 1 12.61 2.41 -10.82
CA MET A 1 12.52 0.93 -11.01
C MET A 1 11.11 0.52 -10.59
N ALA A 2 10.69 -0.74 -10.71
CA ALA A 2 9.35 -1.16 -10.25
C ALA A 2 9.49 -2.09 -9.04
N ASN A 3 8.70 -1.87 -8.00
CA ASN A 3 8.65 -2.78 -6.86
C ASN A 3 8.01 -4.12 -7.28
N PRO A 4 8.55 -5.27 -6.83
CA PRO A 4 7.91 -6.56 -7.04
C PRO A 4 6.67 -6.70 -6.14
N VAL A 5 5.52 -6.19 -6.61
CA VAL A 5 4.24 -6.28 -5.90
C VAL A 5 3.47 -7.53 -6.32
N ASN A 6 3.04 -8.33 -5.35
CA ASN A 6 2.10 -9.42 -5.60
C ASN A 6 0.67 -8.99 -5.26
N ALA A 7 -0.15 -8.74 -6.30
CA ALA A 7 -1.54 -8.30 -6.15
C ALA A 7 -2.41 -9.24 -5.29
N LYS A 8 -2.08 -10.55 -5.21
CA LYS A 8 -2.80 -11.52 -4.38
C LYS A 8 -2.40 -11.50 -2.91
N LYS A 9 -1.31 -10.81 -2.55
CA LYS A 9 -0.72 -10.75 -1.20
C LYS A 9 -0.54 -9.31 -0.71
N LEU A 10 -1.52 -8.45 -1.02
CA LEU A 10 -1.50 -7.05 -0.60
C LEU A 10 -1.84 -6.89 0.88
N LEU A 11 -2.80 -7.66 1.41
CA LEU A 11 -3.23 -7.56 2.80
C LEU A 11 -2.05 -7.83 3.76
N LEU A 12 -1.87 -6.96 4.76
CA LEU A 12 -0.77 -6.96 5.73
C LEU A 12 0.63 -6.78 5.12
N SER A 13 0.73 -6.40 3.84
CA SER A 13 2.01 -6.00 3.26
C SER A 13 2.50 -4.68 3.87
N LYS A 14 3.81 -4.62 4.11
CA LYS A 14 4.48 -3.52 4.79
C LYS A 14 5.17 -2.64 3.76
N TRP A 15 5.05 -1.33 3.93
CA TRP A 15 5.57 -0.35 2.99
C TRP A 15 6.18 0.84 3.71
N THR A 16 7.22 1.38 3.10
CA THR A 16 7.92 2.57 3.53
C THR A 16 7.72 3.65 2.48
N SER A 17 7.26 4.84 2.89
CA SER A 17 7.15 5.98 1.99
C SER A 17 8.54 6.57 1.75
N VAL A 18 8.91 6.76 0.48
CA VAL A 18 10.18 7.38 0.06
C VAL A 18 10.19 8.87 0.41
N HIS A 19 9.03 9.52 0.33
CA HIS A 19 8.82 10.93 0.65
C HIS A 19 7.78 11.04 1.78
N PRO A 20 8.19 10.80 3.05
CA PRO A 20 7.26 10.77 4.17
C PRO A 20 6.64 12.15 4.41
N TYR A 21 5.32 12.19 4.40
CA TYR A 21 4.53 13.35 4.82
C TYR A 21 4.20 13.22 6.32
N ASN A 22 4.22 14.31 7.09
CA ASN A 22 3.90 14.28 8.53
C ASN A 22 4.68 13.24 9.36
N LYS A 23 5.92 12.90 8.96
CA LYS A 23 6.73 11.84 9.58
C LYS A 23 6.12 10.43 9.45
N GLU A 24 5.11 10.26 8.61
CA GLU A 24 4.49 8.97 8.29
C GLU A 24 5.41 8.19 7.34
N LYS A 25 6.37 7.48 7.92
CA LYS A 25 7.35 6.68 7.16
C LYS A 25 6.84 5.27 6.87
N HIS A 26 6.31 4.59 7.88
CA HIS A 26 5.90 3.18 7.78
C HIS A 26 4.40 3.04 7.69
N HIS A 27 3.99 2.13 6.81
CA HIS A 27 2.61 1.94 6.42
C HIS A 27 2.29 0.46 6.26
N LEU A 28 1.04 0.09 6.52
CA LEU A 28 0.52 -1.28 6.42
C LEU A 28 -0.77 -1.29 5.60
N VAL A 29 -0.89 -2.24 4.69
CA VAL A 29 -2.18 -2.49 4.03
C VAL A 29 -3.11 -3.22 5.00
N VAL A 30 -4.16 -2.56 5.45
CA VAL A 30 -5.13 -3.10 6.41
C VAL A 30 -6.39 -3.66 5.74
N LYS A 31 -6.67 -3.28 4.49
CA LYS A 31 -7.80 -3.80 3.72
C LYS A 31 -7.51 -3.78 2.23
N VAL A 32 -8.07 -4.75 1.51
CA VAL A 32 -8.09 -4.80 0.04
C VAL A 32 -9.54 -4.72 -0.42
N ILE A 33 -9.82 -3.81 -1.35
CA ILE A 33 -11.12 -3.64 -1.99
C ILE A 33 -10.98 -4.19 -3.40
N TYR A 34 -11.82 -5.17 -3.74
CA TYR A 34 -11.78 -5.85 -5.03
C TYR A 34 -12.75 -5.21 -6.02
N ASN A 35 -12.48 -5.42 -7.30
CA ASN A 35 -13.35 -5.00 -8.39
C ASN A 35 -14.73 -5.70 -8.26
N LYS A 36 -15.81 -4.95 -8.48
CA LYS A 36 -17.18 -5.45 -8.31
C LYS A 36 -17.55 -6.54 -9.32
N ASP A 37 -17.10 -6.41 -10.55
CA ASP A 37 -17.38 -7.35 -11.64
C ASP A 37 -16.42 -8.53 -11.63
N LEU A 38 -15.18 -8.30 -11.16
CA LEU A 38 -14.11 -9.29 -11.07
C LEU A 38 -13.55 -9.34 -9.63
N PRO A 39 -14.23 -10.04 -8.69
CA PRO A 39 -13.90 -10.01 -7.26
C PRO A 39 -12.54 -10.62 -6.89
N THR A 40 -11.82 -11.18 -7.86
CA THR A 40 -10.45 -11.68 -7.71
C THR A 40 -9.38 -10.62 -8.00
N ILE A 41 -9.77 -9.48 -8.57
CA ILE A 41 -8.86 -8.40 -8.98
C ILE A 41 -8.93 -7.28 -7.94
N PRO A 42 -7.81 -6.95 -7.26
CA PRO A 42 -7.76 -5.78 -6.39
C PRO A 42 -8.01 -4.50 -7.20
N GLN A 43 -8.81 -3.59 -6.65
CA GLN A 43 -9.06 -2.27 -7.22
C GLN A 43 -8.37 -1.19 -6.39
N THR A 44 -8.64 -1.16 -5.08
CA THR A 44 -8.01 -0.21 -4.15
C THR A 44 -7.63 -0.89 -2.85
N ILE A 45 -6.77 -0.24 -2.09
CA ILE A 45 -6.33 -0.69 -0.77
C ILE A 45 -6.57 0.40 0.26
N ILE A 46 -6.77 -0.01 1.51
CA ILE A 46 -6.68 0.89 2.65
C ILE A 46 -5.29 0.73 3.25
N MET A 47 -4.55 1.84 3.27
CA MET A 47 -3.24 1.95 3.90
C MET A 47 -3.41 2.64 5.25
N GLU A 48 -2.69 2.14 6.25
CA GLU A 48 -2.60 2.72 7.58
C GLU A 48 -1.16 3.15 7.88
N ALA A 49 -0.98 4.40 8.27
CA ALA A 49 0.28 4.91 8.80
C ALA A 49 0.45 4.42 10.25
N ILE A 50 1.55 3.74 10.54
CA ILE A 50 1.75 3.06 11.84
C ILE A 50 1.83 4.06 13.01
N ILE A 51 2.41 5.24 12.78
CA ILE A 51 2.71 6.19 13.86
C ILE A 51 1.47 6.87 14.45
N ASN A 52 0.42 7.05 13.64
CA ASN A 52 -0.77 7.80 14.03
C ASN A 52 -2.09 7.09 13.68
N HIS A 53 -2.00 5.85 13.17
CA HIS A 53 -3.14 5.04 12.71
C HIS A 53 -4.04 5.75 11.69
N ARG A 54 -3.50 6.75 10.97
CA ARG A 54 -4.25 7.42 9.92
C ARG A 54 -4.44 6.44 8.77
N GLN A 55 -5.70 6.28 8.36
CA GLN A 55 -6.06 5.43 7.23
C GLN A 55 -6.45 6.27 6.03
N TRP A 56 -6.07 5.84 4.83
CA TRP A 56 -6.58 6.37 3.58
C TRP A 56 -6.69 5.28 2.53
N THR A 57 -7.51 5.55 1.52
CA THR A 57 -7.69 4.65 0.36
C THR A 57 -6.83 5.15 -0.79
N MET A 58 -6.21 4.22 -1.51
CA MET A 58 -5.43 4.50 -2.72
C MET A 58 -5.50 3.34 -3.71
N ASP A 59 -5.09 3.59 -4.97
CA ASP A 59 -4.91 2.51 -5.94
C ASP A 59 -3.75 1.61 -5.47
N TRP A 60 -3.94 0.30 -5.55
CA TRP A 60 -2.90 -0.64 -5.15
C TRP A 60 -1.69 -0.60 -6.09
N GLN A 61 -1.89 -0.19 -7.35
CA GLN A 61 -0.84 -0.09 -8.36
C GLN A 61 0.19 0.98 -8.02
N GLU A 62 -0.14 1.97 -7.19
CA GLU A 62 0.82 2.95 -6.71
C GLU A 62 1.98 2.30 -5.93
N LEU A 63 1.77 1.13 -5.30
CA LEU A 63 2.84 0.40 -4.62
C LEU A 63 3.93 -0.12 -5.57
N ILE A 64 3.65 -0.18 -6.88
CA ILE A 64 4.62 -0.58 -7.90
C ILE A 64 5.67 0.52 -8.12
N ASP A 65 5.32 1.78 -7.87
CA ASP A 65 6.21 2.92 -8.04
C ASP A 65 7.28 2.95 -6.93
N SER A 66 8.52 2.59 -7.30
CA SER A 66 9.66 2.57 -6.37
C SER A 66 10.07 3.95 -5.88
N ASP A 67 9.65 5.01 -6.58
CA ASP A 67 10.03 6.38 -6.26
C ASP A 67 9.07 6.96 -5.19
N ARG A 68 7.95 6.27 -4.95
CA ARG A 68 6.98 6.61 -3.89
C ARG A 68 7.03 5.64 -2.72
N TRP A 69 7.19 4.35 -3.01
CA TRP A 69 7.05 3.27 -2.05
C TRP A 69 8.23 2.33 -2.09
N GLN A 70 8.59 1.78 -0.93
CA GLN A 70 9.57 0.71 -0.81
C GLN A 70 8.96 -0.43 0.02
N PRO A 71 9.13 -1.69 -0.41
CA PRO A 71 8.61 -2.83 0.33
C PRO A 71 9.38 -3.04 1.64
N GLY A 72 8.65 -3.38 2.70
CA GLY A 72 9.19 -3.62 4.03
C GLY A 72 9.25 -2.37 4.91
N TRP A 73 9.93 -2.51 6.06
CA TRP A 73 10.26 -1.42 6.97
C TRP A 73 11.73 -1.10 6.82
N GLN A 74 12.05 -0.19 5.89
CA GLN A 74 13.40 0.38 5.74
C GLN A 74 13.44 1.80 6.32
#